data_AF-A0A2V1P178-F1
#
_entry.id   AF-A0A2V1P178-F1
#
_cell.length_a   1.000
_cell.length_b   1.000
_cell.length_c   1.000
_cell.angle_alpha   90.00
_cell.angle_beta   90.00
_cell.angle_gamma   90.00
#
_symmetry.space_group_name_H-M   'P 1'
#
loop_
_entity.id
_entity.type
_entity.pdbx_description
1 polymer ?
#
loop_
_entity_poly.entity_id
_entity_poly.type
_entity_poly.pdbx_seq_one_letter_code
_entity_poly.pdbx_strand_id
1 'polypeptide(L)'
;MSSTPYFDVDPPDGGGDLGRLCDHIVSALVPDREGTTDAAALVITRIRGTPAADVVSYDLPHDPRAAGRARARVRDRLAAWDLDELAMTTELLVSELVGNVVRHAPGPLRLRLLRSRSLICEVYDHSLTTPRIRRAGYTDEGAEDSTWSPPFPGAGAPASSETASASGPSRTCCRDPDQPCL
;
A
#
# COMPACT_ATOMS: atom_id res chain seq x y z
N MET A 1 27.12 -30.12 21.06
CA MET A 1 27.23 -28.66 20.79
C MET A 1 25.85 -28.05 21.03
N SER A 2 25.85 -26.93 21.73
CA SER A 2 24.79 -26.34 22.56
C SER A 2 23.35 -26.39 22.00
N SER A 3 22.45 -27.00 22.78
CA SER A 3 21.01 -26.80 22.68
C SER A 3 20.66 -25.66 23.63
N THR A 4 20.28 -24.51 23.09
CA THR A 4 19.81 -23.36 23.88
C THR A 4 18.31 -23.53 24.13
N PRO A 5 17.83 -23.75 25.37
CA PRO A 5 16.42 -23.87 25.65
C PRO A 5 15.88 -22.45 25.88
N TYR A 6 15.32 -21.82 24.85
CA TYR A 6 14.85 -20.43 24.99
C TYR A 6 13.33 -20.26 25.14
N PHE A 7 12.50 -21.28 24.92
CA PHE A 7 11.06 -21.10 25.09
C PHE A 7 10.35 -22.40 25.45
N ASP A 8 10.27 -22.66 26.76
CA ASP A 8 9.12 -23.39 27.28
C ASP A 8 8.59 -22.60 28.47
N VAL A 9 7.49 -21.88 28.24
CA VAL A 9 6.71 -21.22 29.27
C VAL A 9 5.27 -21.61 28.99
N ASP A 10 4.80 -22.63 29.72
CA ASP A 10 3.38 -22.93 29.87
C ASP A 10 2.63 -21.68 30.36
N PRO A 11 1.36 -21.46 29.99
CA PRO A 11 0.71 -20.17 30.20
C PRO A 11 0.03 -20.11 31.58
N PRO A 12 0.48 -19.24 32.51
CA PRO A 12 -0.41 -18.74 33.54
C PRO A 12 -1.18 -17.53 32.99
N ASP A 13 -2.41 -17.35 33.43
CA ASP A 13 -3.26 -16.18 33.16
C ASP A 13 -2.43 -14.88 33.13
N GLY A 14 -2.23 -14.34 31.92
CA GLY A 14 -1.14 -13.41 31.61
C GLY A 14 -1.20 -12.05 32.29
N GLY A 15 -2.26 -11.76 33.05
CA GLY A 15 -2.36 -10.58 33.91
C GLY A 15 -1.69 -10.77 35.28
N GLY A 16 -1.73 -11.98 35.86
CA GLY A 16 -1.18 -12.24 37.19
C GLY A 16 0.34 -12.30 37.23
N ASP A 17 0.95 -12.78 36.14
CA ASP A 17 2.40 -12.92 36.01
C ASP A 17 3.10 -11.56 35.83
N LEU A 18 2.54 -10.68 34.97
CA LEU A 18 3.07 -9.33 34.77
C LEU A 18 2.90 -8.46 36.02
N GLY A 19 1.77 -8.59 36.72
CA GLY A 19 1.52 -7.91 37.99
C GLY A 19 2.54 -8.30 39.05
N ARG A 20 2.79 -9.60 39.24
CA ARG A 20 3.82 -10.09 40.17
C ARG A 20 5.22 -9.64 39.80
N LEU A 21 5.56 -9.60 38.51
CA LEU A 21 6.84 -9.09 38.04
C LEU A 21 6.99 -7.59 38.33
N CYS A 22 5.93 -6.82 38.13
CA CYS A 22 5.88 -5.40 38.47
C CYS A 22 6.11 -5.18 39.96
N ASP A 23 5.35 -5.88 40.81
CA ASP A 23 5.48 -5.78 42.27
C ASP A 23 6.88 -6.15 42.74
N HIS A 24 7.47 -7.20 42.16
CA HIS A 24 8.83 -7.62 42.47
C HIS A 24 9.86 -6.54 42.12
N ILE A 25 9.81 -5.99 40.91
CA ILE A 25 10.74 -4.94 40.46
C ILE A 25 10.58 -3.67 41.29
N VAL A 26 9.34 -3.24 41.56
CA VAL A 26 9.08 -2.06 42.40
C VAL A 26 9.62 -2.28 43.82
N SER A 27 9.40 -3.47 44.39
CA SER A 27 9.92 -3.80 45.74
C SER A 27 11.44 -3.84 45.82
N ALA A 28 12.12 -4.22 44.73
CA ALA A 28 13.59 -4.27 44.67
C ALA A 28 14.21 -2.89 44.43
N LEU A 29 13.56 -2.02 43.64
CA LEU A 29 14.09 -0.71 43.25
C LEU A 29 13.69 0.43 44.20
N VAL A 30 12.61 0.27 44.96
CA VAL A 30 12.14 1.26 45.95
C VAL A 30 12.03 0.60 47.32
N PRO A 31 13.17 0.33 47.99
CA PRO A 31 13.17 -0.31 49.30
C PRO A 31 12.60 0.60 50.41
N ASP A 32 12.69 1.92 50.25
CA ASP A 32 12.24 2.93 51.21
C ASP A 32 11.10 3.79 50.64
N ARG A 33 9.88 3.24 50.67
CA ARG A 33 8.66 3.93 50.18
C ARG A 33 8.31 5.20 50.97
N GLU A 34 8.95 5.39 52.12
CA GLU A 34 8.64 6.46 53.09
C GLU A 34 9.56 7.68 52.96
N GLY A 35 10.64 7.59 52.15
CA GLY A 35 11.64 8.66 51.98
C GLY A 35 11.75 9.26 50.56
N THR A 36 11.00 8.73 49.59
CA THR A 36 11.10 9.16 48.19
C THR A 36 10.06 10.23 47.85
N THR A 37 10.52 11.46 47.60
CA THR A 37 9.68 12.59 47.20
C THR A 37 9.34 12.61 45.69
N ASP A 38 9.99 11.76 44.90
CA ASP A 38 9.81 11.70 43.44
C ASP A 38 8.78 10.66 43.00
N ALA A 39 7.93 11.03 42.06
CA ALA A 39 7.00 10.12 41.41
C ALA A 39 7.74 9.27 40.36
N ALA A 40 7.85 7.96 40.62
CA ALA A 40 8.37 6.99 39.66
C ALA A 40 7.24 6.16 39.05
N ALA A 41 7.31 5.91 37.73
CA ALA A 41 6.39 5.03 37.02
C ALA A 41 7.15 3.88 36.36
N LEU A 42 6.64 2.65 36.51
CA LEU A 42 7.16 1.45 35.85
C LEU A 42 6.10 0.94 34.86
N VAL A 43 6.51 0.75 33.60
CA VAL A 43 5.68 0.15 32.56
C VAL A 43 6.34 -1.13 32.10
N ILE A 44 5.66 -2.25 32.30
CA ILE A 44 6.07 -3.55 31.77
C ILE A 44 5.06 -3.96 30.70
N THR A 45 5.54 -4.41 29.55
CA THR A 45 4.70 -4.91 28.46
C THR A 45 5.17 -6.28 28.01
N ARG A 46 4.21 -7.15 27.69
CA ARG A 46 4.48 -8.46 27.11
C ARG A 46 4.31 -8.39 25.60
N ILE A 47 5.41 -8.44 24.87
CA ILE A 47 5.39 -8.50 23.42
C ILE A 47 5.09 -9.95 23.02
N ARG A 48 3.89 -10.20 22.49
CA ARG A 48 3.56 -11.49 21.86
C ARG A 48 4.00 -11.41 20.40
N GLY A 49 4.92 -12.30 20.00
CA GLY A 49 5.32 -12.43 18.61
C GLY A 49 4.17 -12.96 17.74
N THR A 50 4.16 -12.60 16.46
CA THR A 50 3.29 -13.22 15.47
C THR A 50 3.75 -14.67 15.26
N PRO A 51 2.86 -15.68 15.31
CA PRO A 51 3.24 -17.07 15.09
C PRO A 51 3.97 -17.25 13.75
N ALA A 52 4.93 -18.17 13.69
CA ALA A 52 5.68 -18.43 12.45
C ALA A 52 4.76 -18.88 11.29
N ALA A 53 3.65 -19.56 11.60
CA ALA A 53 2.63 -19.93 10.62
C ALA A 53 1.88 -18.71 10.03
N ASP A 54 1.95 -17.56 10.70
CA ASP A 54 1.26 -16.33 10.31
C ASP A 54 2.17 -15.35 9.57
N VAL A 55 3.42 -15.74 9.28
CA VAL A 55 4.36 -14.92 8.53
C VAL A 55 4.93 -15.75 7.39
N VAL A 56 4.95 -15.18 6.19
CA VAL A 56 5.68 -15.77 5.05
C VAL A 56 6.47 -14.71 4.32
N SER A 57 7.67 -15.06 3.88
CA SER A 57 8.56 -14.19 3.10
C SER A 57 8.97 -14.91 1.82
N TYR A 58 8.93 -14.18 0.71
CA TYR A 58 9.32 -14.65 -0.61
C TYR A 58 10.36 -13.70 -1.20
N ASP A 59 11.54 -14.22 -1.50
CA ASP A 59 12.49 -13.50 -2.36
C ASP A 59 12.04 -13.67 -3.82
N LEU A 60 11.90 -12.56 -4.52
CA LEU A 60 11.43 -12.52 -5.90
C LEU A 60 12.59 -12.11 -6.81
N PRO A 61 12.76 -12.77 -7.97
CA PRO A 61 13.75 -12.34 -8.96
C PRO A 61 13.38 -10.96 -9.48
N HIS A 62 14.40 -10.13 -9.74
CA HIS A 62 14.25 -8.84 -10.38
C HIS A 62 14.11 -9.01 -11.90
N ASP A 63 12.92 -9.42 -12.33
CA ASP A 63 12.57 -9.59 -13.75
C ASP A 63 11.08 -9.26 -14.01
N PRO A 64 10.65 -9.08 -15.27
CA PRO A 64 9.28 -8.70 -15.61
C PRO A 64 8.18 -9.68 -15.15
N ARG A 65 8.54 -10.92 -14.82
CA ARG A 65 7.60 -11.95 -14.33
C ARG A 65 7.43 -11.90 -12.81
N ALA A 66 8.16 -11.04 -12.09
CA ALA A 66 8.09 -10.93 -10.63
C ALA A 66 6.67 -10.64 -10.13
N ALA A 67 5.95 -9.72 -10.77
CA ALA A 67 4.57 -9.39 -10.40
C ALA A 67 3.62 -10.60 -10.58
N GLY A 68 3.79 -11.36 -11.66
CA GLY A 68 3.04 -12.61 -11.88
C GLY A 68 3.30 -13.66 -10.80
N ARG A 69 4.57 -13.85 -10.43
CA ARG A 69 4.95 -14.77 -9.34
C ARG A 69 4.41 -14.28 -8.00
N ALA A 70 4.48 -12.98 -7.73
CA ALA A 70 3.98 -12.40 -6.50
C ALA A 70 2.47 -12.64 -6.33
N ARG A 71 1.66 -12.41 -7.39
CA ARG A 71 0.22 -12.74 -7.38
C ARG A 71 -0.06 -14.19 -7.04
N ALA A 72 0.63 -15.12 -7.69
CA ALA A 72 0.44 -16.54 -7.43
C ALA A 72 0.76 -16.88 -5.96
N ARG A 73 1.89 -16.39 -5.43
CA ARG A 73 2.27 -16.60 -4.02
C ARG A 73 1.28 -16.01 -3.02
N VAL A 74 0.74 -14.82 -3.32
CA VAL A 74 -0.29 -14.16 -2.49
C VAL A 74 -1.56 -14.98 -2.49
N ARG A 75 -2.05 -15.39 -3.66
CA ARG A 75 -3.26 -16.20 -3.79
C ARG A 75 -3.14 -17.51 -3.01
N ASP A 76 -2.07 -18.24 -3.25
CA ASP A 76 -1.82 -19.53 -2.59
C ASP A 76 -1.76 -19.37 -1.07
N ARG A 77 -1.16 -18.26 -0.58
CA ARG A 77 -1.07 -18.02 0.86
C ARG A 77 -2.40 -17.60 1.47
N LEU A 78 -3.17 -16.76 0.80
CA LEU A 78 -4.48 -16.32 1.30
C LEU A 78 -5.48 -17.47 1.32
N ALA A 79 -5.47 -18.34 0.31
CA ALA A 79 -6.24 -19.58 0.33
C ALA A 79 -5.82 -20.48 1.51
N ALA A 80 -4.52 -20.62 1.77
CA ALA A 80 -4.01 -21.40 2.92
C ALA A 80 -4.31 -20.76 4.29
N TRP A 81 -4.74 -19.50 4.33
CA TRP A 81 -5.15 -18.78 5.53
C TRP A 81 -6.67 -18.57 5.61
N ASP A 82 -7.44 -19.14 4.68
CA ASP A 82 -8.89 -18.97 4.55
C ASP A 82 -9.31 -17.48 4.41
N LEU A 83 -8.52 -16.70 3.66
CA LEU A 83 -8.70 -15.25 3.43
C LEU A 83 -8.97 -14.94 1.94
N ASP A 84 -9.71 -15.82 1.25
CA ASP A 84 -10.00 -15.71 -0.19
C ASP A 84 -10.68 -14.38 -0.58
N GLU A 85 -11.48 -13.80 0.31
CA GLU A 85 -12.12 -12.50 0.12
C GLU A 85 -11.13 -11.35 -0.08
N LEU A 86 -9.90 -11.48 0.44
CA LEU A 86 -8.85 -10.48 0.30
C LEU A 86 -7.98 -10.71 -0.94
N ALA A 87 -8.15 -11.84 -1.64
CA ALA A 87 -7.24 -12.28 -2.69
C ALA A 87 -7.15 -11.28 -3.84
N MET A 88 -8.28 -10.91 -4.43
CA MET A 88 -8.31 -9.99 -5.59
C MET A 88 -7.61 -8.66 -5.29
N THR A 89 -7.99 -8.02 -4.17
CA THR A 89 -7.44 -6.71 -3.78
C THR A 89 -5.95 -6.80 -3.48
N THR A 90 -5.52 -7.81 -2.73
CA THR A 90 -4.12 -7.99 -2.35
C THR A 90 -3.26 -8.34 -3.57
N GLU A 91 -3.76 -9.17 -4.47
CA GLU A 91 -3.06 -9.51 -5.73
C GLU A 91 -2.81 -8.26 -6.59
N LEU A 92 -3.80 -7.38 -6.71
CA LEU A 92 -3.66 -6.13 -7.45
C LEU A 92 -2.63 -5.22 -6.80
N LEU A 93 -2.77 -4.96 -5.48
CA LEU A 93 -1.83 -4.13 -4.73
C LEU A 93 -0.39 -4.62 -4.87
N VAL A 94 -0.18 -5.92 -4.69
CA VAL A 94 1.15 -6.53 -4.80
C VAL A 94 1.69 -6.45 -6.22
N SER A 95 0.85 -6.60 -7.24
CA SER A 95 1.29 -6.47 -8.64
C SER A 95 1.81 -5.07 -8.95
N GLU A 96 1.09 -4.05 -8.50
CA GLU A 96 1.49 -2.66 -8.73
C GLU A 96 2.74 -2.30 -7.94
N LEU A 97 2.82 -2.68 -6.66
CA LEU A 97 4.00 -2.44 -5.83
C LEU A 97 5.23 -3.15 -6.40
N VAL A 98 5.13 -4.45 -6.71
CA VAL A 98 6.23 -5.22 -7.31
C VAL A 98 6.59 -4.68 -8.69
N GLY A 99 5.60 -4.31 -9.51
CA GLY A 99 5.84 -3.71 -10.82
C GLY A 99 6.61 -2.40 -10.72
N ASN A 100 6.27 -1.55 -9.76
CA ASN A 100 6.99 -0.32 -9.49
C ASN A 100 8.44 -0.57 -9.04
N VAL A 101 8.65 -1.54 -8.14
CA VAL A 101 10.00 -1.91 -7.70
C VAL A 101 10.84 -2.41 -8.87
N VAL A 102 10.32 -3.32 -9.71
CA VAL A 102 11.04 -3.84 -10.87
C VAL A 102 11.40 -2.73 -11.87
N ARG A 103 10.54 -1.72 -12.05
CA ARG A 103 10.79 -0.61 -12.97
C ARG A 103 11.76 0.44 -12.43
N HIS A 104 11.76 0.69 -11.12
CA HIS A 104 12.35 1.91 -10.57
C HIS A 104 13.44 1.68 -9.51
N ALA A 105 13.53 0.49 -8.92
CA ALA A 105 14.48 0.22 -7.86
C ALA A 105 15.42 -0.94 -8.23
N PRO A 106 16.75 -0.77 -8.11
CA PRO A 106 17.70 -1.86 -8.29
C PRO A 106 17.76 -2.75 -7.04
N GLY A 107 18.05 -4.03 -7.22
CA GLY A 107 18.41 -4.94 -6.13
C GLY A 107 17.37 -6.02 -5.81
N PRO A 108 17.59 -6.80 -4.75
CA PRO A 108 16.73 -7.92 -4.40
C PRO A 108 15.36 -7.42 -3.94
N LEU A 109 14.31 -7.97 -4.55
CA LEU A 109 12.92 -7.72 -4.21
C LEU A 109 12.46 -8.79 -3.22
N ARG A 110 11.85 -8.37 -2.10
CA ARG A 110 11.23 -9.30 -1.15
C ARG A 110 9.78 -8.92 -0.89
N LEU A 111 8.91 -9.92 -0.94
CA LEU A 111 7.51 -9.83 -0.53
C LEU A 111 7.35 -10.53 0.81
N ARG A 112 6.67 -9.90 1.77
CA ARG A 112 6.33 -10.51 3.06
C ARG A 112 4.87 -10.30 3.38
N LEU A 113 4.21 -11.35 3.85
CA LEU A 113 2.81 -11.33 4.28
C LEU A 113 2.76 -11.69 5.76
N LEU A 114 1.99 -10.92 6.53
CA LEU A 114 1.75 -11.16 7.94
C LEU A 114 0.26 -11.19 8.22
N ARG A 115 -0.18 -12.25 8.90
CA ARG A 115 -1.56 -12.41 9.39
C ARG A 115 -1.59 -12.09 10.88
N SER A 116 -2.39 -11.09 11.25
CA SER A 116 -2.68 -10.78 12.64
C SER A 116 -4.16 -10.38 12.74
N ARG A 117 -4.47 -9.28 13.43
CA ARG A 117 -5.81 -8.64 13.36
C ARG A 117 -6.13 -8.07 11.99
N SER A 118 -5.11 -7.85 11.16
CA SER A 118 -5.21 -7.42 9.78
C SER A 118 -4.19 -8.20 8.95
N LEU A 119 -4.40 -8.19 7.63
CA LEU A 119 -3.39 -8.64 6.67
C LEU A 119 -2.43 -7.49 6.39
N ILE A 120 -1.14 -7.71 6.61
CA ILE A 120 -0.08 -6.76 6.27
C ILE A 120 0.71 -7.34 5.11
N CYS A 121 0.88 -6.55 4.06
CA CYS A 121 1.71 -6.87 2.92
C CYS A 121 2.87 -5.88 2.83
N GLU A 122 4.09 -6.39 2.96
CA GLU A 122 5.32 -5.62 2.89
C GLU A 122 6.05 -5.98 1.59
N VAL A 123 6.37 -4.96 0.79
CA VAL A 123 7.22 -5.08 -0.38
C VAL A 123 8.50 -4.30 -0.10
N TYR A 124 9.60 -5.03 0.00
CA TYR A 124 10.92 -4.44 0.23
C TYR A 124 11.62 -4.24 -1.10
N ASP A 125 12.01 -3.01 -1.37
CA ASP A 125 13.04 -2.69 -2.34
C ASP A 125 14.34 -2.30 -1.60
N HIS A 126 15.48 -2.42 -2.28
CA HIS A 126 16.77 -1.97 -1.74
C HIS A 126 17.02 -0.48 -2.07
N SER A 127 15.97 0.29 -2.38
CA SER A 127 16.13 1.69 -2.72
C SER A 127 16.12 2.55 -1.46
N LEU A 128 17.10 3.45 -1.35
CA LEU A 128 17.14 4.47 -0.30
C LEU A 128 16.22 5.67 -0.62
N THR A 129 15.43 5.59 -1.70
CA THR A 129 14.48 6.63 -2.07
C THR A 129 13.21 6.51 -1.24
N THR A 130 12.95 7.48 -0.37
CA THR A 130 11.68 7.58 0.37
C THR A 130 10.49 7.57 -0.60
N PRO A 131 9.50 6.68 -0.42
CA PRO A 131 8.29 6.68 -1.25
C PRO A 131 7.62 8.04 -1.15
N ARG A 132 7.54 8.77 -2.27
CA ARG A 132 6.80 10.03 -2.31
C ARG A 132 5.33 9.72 -2.53
N ILE A 133 4.49 10.00 -1.53
CA ILE A 133 3.03 9.94 -1.66
C ILE A 133 2.62 10.98 -2.72
N ARG A 134 2.38 10.54 -3.95
CA ARG A 134 1.68 11.34 -4.95
C ARG A 134 0.18 11.19 -4.68
N ARG A 135 -0.52 12.30 -4.45
CA ARG A 135 -1.97 12.33 -4.59
C ARG A 135 -2.27 12.06 -6.06
N ALA A 136 -3.09 11.04 -6.35
CA ALA A 136 -3.61 10.82 -7.69
C ALA A 136 -4.40 12.08 -8.09
N GLY A 137 -3.84 12.87 -9.00
CA GLY A 137 -4.61 13.90 -9.69
C GLY A 137 -5.57 13.20 -10.66
N TYR A 138 -6.73 13.81 -10.92
CA TYR A 138 -7.79 13.34 -11.81
C TYR A 138 -7.37 13.08 -13.28
N THR A 139 -6.08 13.15 -13.59
CA THR A 139 -5.50 13.10 -14.93
C THR A 139 -4.28 12.17 -15.03
N ASP A 140 -3.98 11.34 -14.01
CA ASP A 140 -2.87 10.35 -14.11
C ASP A 140 -3.31 9.04 -14.80
N GLU A 141 -4.53 9.04 -15.35
CA GLU A 141 -4.90 8.23 -16.50
C GLU A 141 -5.12 9.20 -17.66
N GLY A 142 -4.13 9.35 -18.53
CA GLY A 142 -4.33 9.99 -19.81
C GLY A 142 -5.31 9.14 -20.62
N ALA A 143 -6.61 9.42 -20.49
CA ALA A 143 -7.54 9.16 -21.57
C ALA A 143 -7.09 10.08 -22.71
N GLU A 144 -6.26 9.54 -23.59
CA GLU A 144 -5.88 10.26 -24.79
C GLU A 144 -7.16 10.44 -25.59
N ASP A 145 -7.62 11.69 -25.67
CA ASP A 145 -8.62 12.18 -26.59
C ASP A 145 -8.07 12.04 -28.01
N SER A 146 -7.96 10.79 -28.45
CA SER A 146 -7.79 10.43 -29.84
C SER A 146 -9.19 10.40 -30.41
N THR A 147 -9.53 11.47 -31.11
CA THR A 147 -10.63 11.45 -32.09
C THR A 147 -10.54 10.15 -32.89
N TRP A 148 -11.41 9.19 -32.57
CA TRP A 148 -11.56 7.95 -33.31
C TRP A 148 -12.07 8.31 -34.72
N SER A 149 -11.18 8.32 -35.70
CA SER A 149 -11.55 8.37 -37.12
C SER A 149 -11.73 6.93 -37.63
N PRO A 150 -12.94 6.53 -38.05
CA PRO A 150 -13.12 5.22 -38.66
C PRO A 150 -12.47 5.18 -40.05
N PRO A 151 -11.93 4.02 -40.49
CA PRO A 151 -11.43 3.88 -41.85
C PRO A 151 -12.58 3.57 -42.82
N PHE A 152 -12.40 4.03 -44.07
CA PHE A 152 -13.17 3.81 -45.30
C PHE A 152 -14.14 4.91 -45.76
N PRO A 153 -13.86 5.53 -46.93
CA PRO A 153 -14.83 6.32 -47.68
C PRO A 153 -15.49 5.45 -48.78
N GLY A 154 -16.80 5.58 -48.96
CA GLY A 154 -17.44 5.30 -50.24
C GLY A 154 -18.71 4.46 -50.21
N ALA A 155 -19.84 5.16 -50.38
CA ALA A 155 -21.11 4.78 -51.04
C ALA A 155 -22.21 5.58 -50.33
N GLY A 156 -22.81 6.64 -50.86
CA GLY A 156 -23.31 6.82 -52.22
C GLY A 156 -24.83 6.77 -52.16
N ALA A 157 -25.51 7.92 -52.14
CA ALA A 157 -26.84 8.16 -52.72
C ALA A 157 -27.39 9.57 -52.35
N PRO A 158 -28.32 10.14 -53.14
CA PRO A 158 -28.42 11.59 -53.34
C PRO A 158 -29.79 12.23 -52.98
N ALA A 159 -29.88 13.54 -53.32
CA ALA A 159 -31.05 14.42 -53.50
C ALA A 159 -31.51 15.20 -52.24
N SER A 160 -31.33 16.54 -52.24
CA SER A 160 -32.32 17.59 -52.62
C SER A 160 -33.42 17.74 -51.53
N SER A 161 -33.77 18.89 -50.96
CA SER A 161 -33.87 20.26 -51.49
C SER A 161 -33.95 21.34 -50.38
N GLU A 162 -33.92 22.61 -50.83
CA GLU A 162 -34.55 23.83 -50.25
C GLU A 162 -34.01 24.41 -48.92
N THR A 163 -33.27 25.53 -48.92
CA THR A 163 -33.67 26.96 -49.05
C THR A 163 -34.54 27.53 -47.92
N ALA A 164 -33.90 28.21 -46.96
CA ALA A 164 -34.38 29.40 -46.21
C ALA A 164 -33.17 29.92 -45.40
N SER A 165 -32.49 31.01 -45.73
CA SER A 165 -32.88 32.43 -45.64
C SER A 165 -33.22 32.92 -44.23
N ALA A 166 -32.20 33.44 -43.52
CA ALA A 166 -32.25 34.54 -42.51
C ALA A 166 -30.78 34.81 -42.08
N SER A 167 -30.11 35.86 -42.57
CA SER A 167 -30.19 37.26 -42.16
C SER A 167 -29.56 37.55 -40.77
N GLY A 168 -28.45 38.29 -40.77
CA GLY A 168 -28.04 39.16 -39.65
C GLY A 168 -26.77 38.76 -38.88
N PRO A 169 -25.95 39.72 -38.40
CA PRO A 169 -24.53 39.72 -38.74
C PRO A 169 -23.54 39.68 -37.56
N SER A 170 -22.32 39.22 -37.87
CA SER A 170 -21.00 39.76 -37.48
C SER A 170 -20.68 40.03 -36.01
N ARG A 171 -19.64 39.36 -35.47
CA ARG A 171 -18.25 39.88 -35.42
C ARG A 171 -17.31 38.96 -34.61
N THR A 172 -16.49 38.31 -35.40
CA THR A 172 -15.08 37.92 -35.30
C THR A 172 -14.19 38.70 -34.30
N CYS A 173 -13.35 37.91 -33.61
CA CYS A 173 -11.95 38.12 -33.19
C CYS A 173 -11.55 39.05 -32.03
N CYS A 174 -11.05 38.40 -30.97
CA CYS A 174 -9.66 38.40 -30.49
C CYS A 174 -8.80 39.67 -30.72
N ARG A 175 -8.41 40.33 -29.62
CA ARG A 175 -7.02 40.49 -29.10
C ARG A 175 -7.07 41.45 -27.91
N ASP A 176 -6.73 41.01 -26.70
CA ASP A 176 -5.39 41.03 -26.06
C ASP A 176 -5.04 42.42 -25.44
N PRO A 177 -4.15 42.50 -24.44
CA PRO A 177 -4.38 43.14 -23.15
C PRO A 177 -3.70 44.53 -23.10
N ASP A 178 -3.93 45.28 -22.03
CA ASP A 178 -3.25 46.53 -21.70
C ASP A 178 -3.47 47.74 -22.65
N GLN A 179 -4.66 48.35 -22.56
CA GLN A 179 -4.71 49.81 -22.79
C GLN A 179 -5.74 50.53 -21.89
N PRO A 180 -5.31 51.58 -21.14
CA PRO A 180 -6.11 52.24 -20.12
C PRO A 180 -7.05 53.32 -20.68
N CYS A 181 -8.13 53.57 -19.94
CA CYS A 181 -9.22 54.48 -20.25
C CYS A 181 -8.80 55.96 -20.17
N LEU A 182 -9.11 56.73 -21.22
CA LEU A 182 -9.57 58.12 -21.19
C LEU A 182 -10.46 58.38 -22.42
#